data_AF-A0A372QZM5-F1
#
_entry.id   AF-A0A372QZM5-F1
#
_cell.length_a   1.000
_cell.length_b   1.000
_cell.length_c   1.000
_cell.angle_alpha   90.00
_cell.angle_beta   90.00
_cell.angle_gamma   90.00
#
_symmetry.space_group_name_H-M   'P 1'
#
loop_
_entity.id
_entity.type
_entity.pdbx_description
1 polymer ?
#
loop_
_entity_poly.entity_id
_entity_poly.type
_entity_poly.pdbx_seq_one_letter_code
_entity_poly.pdbx_strand_id
1 'polypeptide(L)' 'MAGAKVSSYFINIRPEEWKISEFYEYRQKENDFTSSFKKETFILRRSLDYLMKGGSPEAKNYATLLDKTFKASNVCC' A
#
# COMPACT_ATOMS: atom_id res chain seq x y z
N MET A 1 23.04 5.09 16.12
CA MET A 1 22.01 4.91 15.07
C MET A 1 22.19 3.50 14.52
N ALA A 2 21.37 2.54 14.94
CA ALA A 2 21.42 1.18 14.39
C ALA A 2 20.72 1.21 13.03
N GLY A 3 21.47 1.08 11.94
CA GLY A 3 20.89 0.95 10.61
C GLY A 3 19.99 -0.29 10.59
N ALA A 4 18.73 -0.11 10.19
CA ALA A 4 17.79 -1.22 10.08
C ALA A 4 18.37 -2.27 9.13
N LYS A 5 18.70 -3.44 9.66
CA LYS A 5 19.27 -4.54 8.87
C LYS A 5 18.19 -4.99 7.88
N VAL A 6 18.39 -4.71 6.59
CA VAL A 6 17.49 -5.16 5.52
C VAL A 6 17.40 -6.68 5.58
N SER A 7 16.18 -7.22 5.67
CA SER A 7 15.98 -8.67 5.71
C SER A 7 16.49 -9.28 4.39
N SER A 8 17.15 -10.44 4.48
CA SER A 8 17.64 -11.18 3.31
C SER A 8 16.53 -11.48 2.30
N TYR A 9 15.27 -11.53 2.76
CA TYR A 9 14.08 -11.62 1.93
C TYR A 9 14.02 -10.50 0.86
N PHE A 10 14.19 -9.23 1.24
CA PHE A 10 14.11 -8.09 0.31
C PHE A 10 15.35 -7.93 -0.57
N ILE A 11 16.45 -8.59 -0.21
CA ILE A 11 17.69 -8.60 -1.00
C ILE A 11 17.59 -9.65 -2.12
N ASN A 12 16.98 -10.79 -1.83
CA ASN A 12 17.00 -11.95 -2.73
C ASN A 12 15.77 -12.04 -3.63
N ILE A 13 14.68 -11.33 -3.32
CA ILE A 13 13.42 -11.37 -4.08
C ILE A 13 13.24 -10.01 -4.76
N ARG A 14 12.80 -10.03 -6.03
CA ARG A 14 12.53 -8.79 -6.77
C ARG A 14 11.32 -8.07 -6.19
N PRO A 15 11.28 -6.73 -6.21
CA PRO A 15 10.16 -5.95 -5.67
C PRO A 15 8.78 -6.37 -6.17
N GLU A 16 8.67 -6.80 -7.43
CA GLU A 16 7.44 -7.24 -8.07
C GLU A 16 6.91 -8.57 -7.48
N GLU A 17 7.77 -9.34 -6.83
CA GLU A 17 7.48 -10.64 -6.24
C GLU A 17 7.32 -10.58 -4.71
N TRP A 18 7.46 -9.39 -4.13
CA TRP A 18 7.29 -9.21 -2.69
C TRP A 18 5.86 -9.48 -2.26
N LYS A 19 5.69 -10.30 -1.23
CA LYS A 19 4.41 -10.38 -0.56
C LYS A 19 4.18 -9.11 0.23
N ILE A 20 3.03 -8.49 -0.01
CA ILE A 20 2.61 -7.25 0.66
C ILE A 20 2.68 -7.39 2.20
N SER A 21 2.29 -8.53 2.75
CA SER A 21 2.37 -8.80 4.19
C SER A 21 3.82 -8.74 4.72
N GLU A 22 4.74 -9.44 4.06
CA GLU A 22 6.15 -9.49 4.47
C GLU A 22 6.80 -8.11 4.35
N PHE A 23 6.48 -7.36 3.28
CA PHE A 23 6.93 -5.97 3.09
C PHE A 23 6.50 -5.04 4.23
N TYR A 24 5.23 -5.06 4.61
CA TYR A 24 4.74 -4.20 5.69
C TYR A 24 5.21 -4.66 7.07
N GLU A 25 5.35 -5.96 7.33
CA GLU A 25 5.96 -6.48 8.56
C GLU A 25 7.42 -6.02 8.73
N TYR A 26 8.18 -5.96 7.64
CA TYR A 26 9.52 -5.41 7.67
C TYR A 26 9.51 -3.91 7.95
N ARG A 27 8.69 -3.15 7.22
CA ARG A 27 8.62 -1.69 7.38
C ARG A 27 8.05 -1.25 8.72
N GLN A 28 7.25 -2.06 9.40
CA GLN A 28 6.82 -1.80 10.78
C GLN A 28 8.00 -1.61 11.76
N LYS A 29 9.18 -2.12 11.43
CA LYS A 29 10.40 -1.97 12.25
C LYS A 29 11.11 -0.64 12.02
N GLU A 30 10.68 0.17 11.05
CA GLU A 30 11.22 1.50 10.79
C GLU A 30 10.65 2.51 11.79
N ASN A 31 11.50 3.42 12.29
CA ASN A 31 11.11 4.41 13.31
C ASN A 31 9.92 5.30 12.89
N ASP A 32 9.81 5.60 11.60
CA ASP A 32 8.78 6.50 11.05
C ASP A 32 7.67 5.76 10.31
N PHE A 33 7.54 4.44 10.50
CA PHE A 33 6.59 3.60 9.76
C PHE A 33 5.18 4.21 9.70
N THR A 34 4.64 4.65 10.83
CA THR A 34 3.29 5.22 10.90
C THR A 34 3.14 6.47 10.03
N SER A 35 4.16 7.33 9.97
CA SER A 35 4.13 8.55 9.16
C SER A 35 4.23 8.22 7.67
N SER A 36 5.19 7.38 7.30
CA SER A 36 5.40 6.91 5.92
C SER A 36 4.16 6.17 5.39
N PHE A 37 3.62 5.26 6.18
CA PHE A 37 2.41 4.51 5.84
C PHE A 37 1.21 5.43 5.62
N LYS A 38 0.99 6.42 6.50
CA LYS A 38 -0.10 7.40 6.34
C LYS A 38 0.05 8.22 5.06
N LYS A 39 1.27 8.68 4.75
CA LYS A 39 1.55 9.47 3.56
C LYS A 39 1.32 8.67 2.27
N GLU A 40 1.82 7.44 2.21
CA GLU A 40 1.62 6.55 1.06
C GLU A 40 0.14 6.19 0.89
N THR A 41 -0.56 5.84 1.98
CA THR A 41 -1.99 5.57 1.94
C THR A 41 -2.78 6.76 1.42
N PHE A 42 -2.41 7.98 1.82
CA PHE A 42 -3.05 9.21 1.32
C PHE A 42 -2.84 9.40 -0.19
N ILE A 43 -1.61 9.19 -0.68
CA ILE A 43 -1.30 9.28 -2.12
C ILE A 43 -2.09 8.25 -2.90
N LEU A 44 -2.12 6.99 -2.44
CA LEU A 44 -2.86 5.91 -3.09
C LEU A 44 -4.36 6.20 -3.18
N ARG A 45 -4.98 6.70 -2.10
CA ARG A 45 -6.38 7.14 -2.11
C ARG A 45 -6.63 8.25 -3.13
N ARG A 46 -5.76 9.25 -3.19
CA ARG A 46 -5.89 10.31 -4.20
C ARG A 46 -5.78 9.78 -5.61
N SER A 47 -4.82 8.90 -5.89
CA SER A 47 -4.68 8.27 -7.20
C SER A 47 -5.94 7.49 -7.59
N LEU A 48 -6.54 6.78 -6.63
CA LEU A 48 -7.80 6.07 -6.82
C LEU A 48 -8.96 7.04 -7.16
N ASP A 49 -9.08 8.14 -6.43
CA ASP A 49 -10.06 9.19 -6.70
C ASP A 49 -9.90 9.79 -8.11
N TYR A 50 -8.66 10.02 -8.54
CA TYR A 50 -8.36 10.48 -9.90
C TYR A 50 -8.81 9.47 -10.96
N LEU A 51 -8.52 8.19 -10.76
CA LEU A 51 -8.94 7.12 -11.67
C LEU A 51 -10.47 7.01 -11.73
N MET A 52 -11.18 7.13 -10.61
CA MET A 52 -12.64 7.12 -10.58
C MET A 52 -13.26 8.30 -11.35
N LYS A 53 -12.65 9.49 -11.28
CA LYS A 53 -13.17 10.70 -11.94
C LYS A 53 -12.86 10.71 -13.44
N GLY A 54 -11.61 10.45 -13.80
CA GLY A 54 -11.07 10.70 -15.15
C GLY A 54 -10.54 9.49 -15.90
N GLY A 55 -10.55 8.29 -15.31
CA GLY A 55 -10.04 7.08 -15.95
C GLY A 55 -10.90 6.57 -17.10
N SER A 56 -10.36 5.61 -17.86
CA SER A 56 -11.14 4.82 -18.82
C SER A 56 -12.29 4.07 -18.11
N PRO A 57 -13.32 3.60 -18.83
CA PRO A 57 -14.39 2.81 -18.23
C PRO A 57 -13.88 1.62 -17.41
N GLU A 58 -12.87 0.91 -17.90
CA GLU A 58 -12.23 -0.22 -17.21
C GLU A 58 -11.52 0.26 -15.94
N ALA A 59 -10.72 1.32 -16.03
CA ALA A 59 -10.00 1.88 -14.89
C ALA A 59 -10.97 2.36 -13.80
N LYS A 60 -12.13 2.94 -14.18
CA LYS A 60 -13.19 3.35 -13.25
C LYS A 60 -13.83 2.16 -12.56
N ASN A 61 -14.10 1.08 -13.28
CA ASN A 61 -14.66 -0.15 -12.71
C ASN A 61 -13.71 -0.79 -11.70
N TYR A 62 -12.42 -0.93 -12.05
CA TYR A 62 -11.40 -1.43 -11.14
C TYR A 62 -11.22 -0.52 -9.93
N ALA A 63 -11.16 0.80 -10.12
CA ALA A 63 -11.01 1.75 -9.02
C ALA A 63 -12.20 1.72 -8.06
N THR A 64 -13.42 1.60 -8.59
CA THR A 64 -14.65 1.47 -7.79
C THR A 64 -14.66 0.18 -6.98
N LEU A 65 -14.21 -0.94 -7.57
CA LEU A 65 -14.10 -2.21 -6.86
C LEU A 65 -13.11 -2.10 -5.69
N LEU A 66 -11.94 -1.52 -5.92
CA LEU A 66 -10.91 -1.32 -4.90
C LEU A 66 -11.39 -0.40 -3.77
N ASP A 67 -12.11 0.68 -4.07
CA ASP A 67 -12.69 1.58 -3.05
C ASP A 67 -13.72 0.86 -2.16
N LYS A 68 -14.57 0.01 -2.75
CA LYS A 68 -15.54 -0.80 -2.00
C LYS A 68 -14.84 -1.79 -1.07
N THR A 69 -13.83 -2.51 -1.55
CA THR A 69 -13.05 -3.44 -0.74
C THR A 69 -12.38 -2.72 0.43
N PHE A 70 -11.78 -1.56 0.17
CA PHE A 70 -11.15 -0.74 1.21
C PHE A 70 -12.14 -0.32 2.30
N LYS A 71 -13.33 0.17 1.91
CA LYS A 71 -14.38 0.55 2.87
C LYS A 71 -14.91 -0.63 3.68
N ALA A 72 -15.09 -1.80 3.05
CA ALA A 72 -15.54 -3.00 3.74
C ALA A 72 -14.54 -3.46 4.82
N SER A 73 -13.24 -3.37 4.56
CA SER A 73 -12.19 -3.65 5.55
C SER A 73 -12.19 -2.69 6.74
N ASN A 74 -12.69 -1.47 6.57
CA ASN A 74 -12.79 -0.46 7.63
C ASN A 74 -14.08 -0.57 8.47
N VAL A 75 -15.05 -1.42 8.11
CA VAL A 75 -16.34 -1.58 8.82
C VAL A 75 -16.30 -2.71 9.85
N CYS A 76 -15.26 -3.55 9.86
CA CYS A 76 -15.11 -4.67 10.82
C CYS A 76 -14.26 -4.32 12.06
N CYS A 77 -14.18 -3.06 12.47
CA CYS A 77 -13.55 -2.65 13.73
C CYS A 77 -14.56 -2.01 14.68
#